data_AF-Q4C4U1-F1
#
_entry.id   AF-Q4C4U1-F1
#
_cell.length_a   1.000
_cell.length_b   1.000
_cell.length_c   1.000
_cell.angle_alpha   90.00
_cell.angle_beta   90.00
_cell.angle_gamma   90.00
#
_symmetry.space_group_name_H-M   'P 1'
#
loop_
_entity.id
_entity.type
_entity.pdbx_description
1 polymer ?
#
loop_
_entity_poly.entity_id
_entity_poly.type
_entity_poly.pdbx_seq_one_letter_code
_entity_poly.pdbx_strand_id
1 'polypeptide(L)'
;MFTGEFSNYPQFNNDNTVPLITMSNCSVDIIGGSFGSDTESIFLEQNFLTSPQPPRLRHYAFSAGTESINLSVRSFDSISGLGGLCNLAPSERSLLFSNINSESCDLELFRLLEPVRYSGTNSPDGCPAASNAFITVISTLSIQENKIESLDLGFVGENQIFGTPITFTPVNESSSVTGLITLFIMGTAFKIKKSTRV
;
A
#
# COMPACT_ATOMS: atom_id res chain seq x y z
N MET A 1 13.10 -5.66 4.24
CA MET A 1 12.22 -6.61 3.54
C MET A 1 10.88 -6.00 3.17
N PHE A 2 10.24 -5.23 4.06
CA PHE A 2 8.90 -4.69 3.79
C PHE A 2 8.88 -3.27 3.19
N THR A 3 9.95 -2.49 3.33
CA THR A 3 10.11 -1.16 2.71
C THR A 3 10.70 -1.26 1.30
N GLY A 4 10.29 -0.35 0.41
CA GLY A 4 10.76 -0.27 -0.98
C GLY A 4 9.59 -0.13 -1.97
N GLU A 5 9.93 -0.23 -3.25
CA GLU A 5 8.97 -0.26 -4.36
C GLU A 5 8.73 -1.70 -4.79
N PHE A 6 7.46 -2.04 -4.99
CA PHE A 6 7.03 -3.37 -5.39
C PHE A 6 5.95 -3.31 -6.48
N SER A 7 5.84 -4.38 -7.25
CA SER A 7 4.77 -4.55 -8.23
C SER A 7 4.36 -6.01 -8.37
N ASN A 8 3.10 -6.24 -8.71
CA ASN A 8 2.63 -7.56 -9.14
C ASN A 8 2.70 -7.75 -10.67
N TYR A 9 3.48 -6.94 -11.39
CA TYR A 9 3.61 -7.03 -12.85
C TYR A 9 3.84 -8.46 -13.37
N PRO A 10 4.71 -9.31 -12.76
CA PRO A 10 4.83 -10.70 -13.20
C PRO A 10 3.52 -11.50 -13.11
N GLN A 11 2.71 -11.26 -12.08
CA GLN A 11 1.40 -11.89 -11.92
C GLN A 11 0.40 -11.37 -12.95
N PHE A 12 0.30 -10.05 -13.11
CA PHE A 12 -0.56 -9.42 -14.12
C PHE A 12 -0.24 -9.86 -15.55
N ASN A 13 1.06 -9.97 -15.88
CA ASN A 13 1.49 -10.39 -17.20
C ASN A 13 1.14 -11.87 -17.51
N ASN A 14 1.02 -12.70 -16.47
CA ASN A 14 0.61 -14.09 -16.59
C ASN A 14 -0.93 -14.24 -16.60
N ASP A 15 -1.64 -13.38 -15.87
CA ASP A 15 -3.10 -13.36 -15.78
C ASP A 15 -3.62 -11.91 -15.70
N ASN A 16 -4.16 -11.43 -16.81
CA ASN A 16 -4.65 -10.06 -16.93
C ASN A 16 -6.00 -9.80 -16.23
N THR A 17 -6.59 -10.81 -15.60
CA THR A 17 -7.78 -10.64 -14.74
C THR A 17 -7.41 -10.12 -13.35
N VAL A 18 -6.14 -10.29 -12.94
CA VAL A 18 -5.59 -9.67 -11.73
C VAL A 18 -5.26 -8.22 -12.06
N PRO A 19 -5.67 -7.21 -11.27
CA PRO A 19 -5.29 -5.83 -11.53
C PRO A 19 -3.77 -5.64 -11.41
N LEU A 20 -3.19 -4.79 -12.26
CA LEU A 20 -1.81 -4.34 -12.10
C LEU A 20 -1.76 -3.31 -10.97
N ILE A 21 -0.94 -3.60 -9.96
CA ILE A 21 -0.80 -2.81 -8.74
C ILE A 21 0.69 -2.51 -8.54
N THR A 22 1.01 -1.26 -8.25
CA THR A 22 2.29 -0.86 -7.66
C THR A 22 2.10 -0.56 -6.18
N MET A 23 3.12 -0.85 -5.38
CA MET A 23 3.10 -0.67 -3.94
C MET A 23 4.40 -0.01 -3.50
N SER A 24 4.29 1.10 -2.79
CA SER A 24 5.41 1.82 -2.19
C SER A 24 5.28 1.81 -0.67
N ASN A 25 6.31 1.33 0.01
CA ASN A 25 6.36 1.20 1.46
C ASN A 25 7.58 1.93 2.01
N CYS A 26 7.38 2.84 2.96
CA CYS A 26 8.49 3.59 3.56
C CYS A 26 8.28 3.84 5.04
N SER A 27 9.38 3.90 5.80
CA SER A 27 9.35 4.35 7.19
C SER A 27 8.93 5.82 7.27
N VAL A 28 8.15 6.13 8.30
CA VAL A 28 7.57 7.46 8.55
C VAL A 28 7.68 7.82 10.03
N ASP A 29 7.94 9.09 10.30
CA ASP A 29 7.86 9.65 11.63
C ASP A 29 6.41 9.98 12.00
N ILE A 30 6.04 9.75 13.25
CA ILE A 30 4.71 10.06 13.79
C ILE A 30 4.79 11.36 14.58
N ILE A 31 4.00 12.36 14.17
CA ILE A 31 3.95 13.68 14.82
C ILE A 31 2.69 13.81 15.67
N GLY A 32 2.84 14.35 16.88
CA GLY A 32 1.71 14.70 17.76
C GLY A 32 1.10 13.51 18.51
N GLY A 33 1.77 12.36 18.55
CA GLY A 33 1.36 11.16 19.29
C GLY A 33 2.40 10.05 19.18
N SER A 34 2.06 8.85 19.65
CA SER A 34 2.95 7.69 19.59
C SER A 34 2.16 6.39 19.67
N PHE A 35 2.67 5.34 19.01
CA PHE A 35 2.20 3.96 19.13
C PHE A 35 3.11 3.11 20.04
N GLY A 36 3.96 3.74 20.85
CA GLY A 36 4.97 3.08 21.68
C GLY A 36 6.41 3.38 21.22
N SER A 37 7.39 3.15 22.09
CA SER A 37 8.82 3.38 21.84
C SER A 37 9.43 2.38 20.87
N ASP A 38 8.89 1.17 20.81
CA ASP A 38 9.47 0.03 20.06
C ASP A 38 8.57 -0.36 18.89
N THR A 39 7.91 0.63 18.29
CA THR A 39 7.00 0.46 17.16
C THR A 39 7.60 1.09 15.90
N GLU A 40 7.85 0.26 14.88
CA GLU A 40 8.22 0.75 13.54
C GLU A 40 6.95 1.17 12.79
N SER A 41 6.91 2.43 12.35
CA SER A 41 5.81 2.97 11.56
C SER A 41 6.17 3.01 10.08
N ILE A 42 5.33 2.36 9.27
CA ILE A 42 5.45 2.29 7.82
C ILE A 42 4.20 2.91 7.20
N PHE A 43 4.41 3.79 6.22
CA PHE A 43 3.36 4.18 5.28
C PHE A 43 3.39 3.24 4.08
N LEU A 44 2.21 2.78 3.66
CA LEU A 44 2.00 1.95 2.49
C LEU A 44 1.04 2.66 1.54
N GLU A 45 1.43 2.75 0.28
CA GLU A 45 0.62 3.26 -0.82
C GLU A 45 0.51 2.20 -1.91
N GLN A 46 -0.71 1.84 -2.29
CA GLN A 46 -1.00 0.96 -3.42
C GLN A 46 -1.77 1.71 -4.51
N ASN A 47 -1.26 1.69 -5.73
CA ASN A 47 -1.89 2.30 -6.90
C ASN A 47 -2.38 1.21 -7.86
N PHE A 48 -3.66 1.28 -8.25
CA PHE A 48 -4.30 0.34 -9.16
C PHE A 48 -4.24 0.91 -10.59
N LEU A 49 -3.36 0.35 -11.44
CA LEU A 49 -3.05 0.91 -12.76
C LEU A 49 -4.01 0.47 -13.86
N THR A 50 -4.66 -0.69 -13.69
CA THR A 50 -5.58 -1.25 -14.70
C THR A 50 -7.02 -1.41 -14.19
N SER A 51 -7.31 -1.00 -12.96
CA SER A 51 -8.65 -1.02 -12.37
C SER A 51 -9.01 0.38 -11.86
N PRO A 52 -10.22 0.91 -12.13
CA PRO A 52 -10.65 2.21 -11.65
C PRO A 52 -10.95 2.16 -10.15
N GLN A 53 -9.90 2.28 -9.34
CA GLN A 53 -9.96 2.30 -7.89
C GLN A 53 -9.04 3.39 -7.34
N PRO A 54 -9.46 4.16 -6.32
CA PRO A 54 -8.55 5.10 -5.66
C PRO A 54 -7.36 4.37 -5.04
N PRO A 55 -6.23 5.06 -4.85
CA PRO A 55 -5.09 4.50 -4.15
C PRO A 55 -5.47 4.02 -2.75
N ARG A 56 -4.94 2.86 -2.35
CA ARG A 56 -5.10 2.37 -0.98
C ARG A 56 -3.90 2.84 -0.17
N LEU A 57 -4.15 3.76 0.75
CA LEU A 57 -3.14 4.28 1.68
C LEU A 57 -3.38 3.70 3.07
N ARG A 58 -2.33 3.19 3.72
CA ARG A 58 -2.41 2.60 5.05
C ARG A 58 -1.19 2.96 5.90
N HIS A 59 -1.42 3.03 7.20
CA HIS A 59 -0.35 3.01 8.20
C HIS A 59 -0.21 1.59 8.73
N TYR A 60 1.02 1.10 8.78
CA TYR A 60 1.41 -0.20 9.32
C TYR A 60 2.29 0.08 10.54
N ALA A 61 1.90 -0.42 11.71
CA ALA A 61 2.69 -0.37 12.92
C ALA A 61 3.18 -1.78 13.27
N PHE A 62 4.49 -1.99 13.21
CA PHE A 62 5.13 -3.24 13.61
C PHE A 62 5.69 -3.10 15.02
N SER A 63 5.37 -4.05 15.91
CA SER A 63 5.94 -4.12 17.25
C SER A 63 6.30 -5.56 17.61
N ALA A 64 7.21 -5.72 18.58
CA ALA A 64 7.60 -7.05 19.04
C ALA A 64 6.45 -7.72 19.81
N GLY A 65 6.06 -8.93 19.37
CA GLY A 65 5.28 -9.86 20.17
C GLY A 65 6.20 -10.82 20.94
N THR A 66 5.61 -11.72 21.74
CA THR A 66 6.40 -12.69 22.52
C THR A 66 7.07 -13.73 21.62
N GLU A 67 6.34 -14.24 20.62
CA GLU A 67 6.81 -15.24 19.65
C GLU A 67 6.47 -14.86 18.20
N SER A 68 5.95 -13.64 18.02
CA SER A 68 5.40 -13.10 16.78
C SER A 68 5.86 -11.67 16.58
N ILE A 69 5.62 -11.12 15.39
CA ILE A 69 5.62 -9.68 15.16
C ILE A 69 4.16 -9.24 15.15
N ASN A 70 3.80 -8.32 16.03
CA ASN A 70 2.47 -7.71 16.03
C ASN A 70 2.43 -6.67 14.93
N LEU A 71 1.45 -6.77 14.05
CA LEU A 71 1.19 -5.82 12.98
C LEU A 71 -0.20 -5.22 13.15
N SER A 72 -0.27 -3.90 13.35
CA SER A 72 -1.52 -3.14 13.26
C SER A 72 -1.61 -2.41 11.93
N VAL A 73 -2.68 -2.67 11.16
CA VAL A 73 -2.96 -1.96 9.90
C VAL A 73 -4.10 -0.97 10.10
N ARG A 74 -3.85 0.30 9.81
CA ARG A 74 -4.80 1.41 10.06
C ARG A 74 -5.08 2.20 8.78
N SER A 75 -6.32 2.66 8.64
CA SER A 75 -6.69 3.66 7.64
C SER A 75 -6.36 5.08 8.11
N PHE A 76 -6.52 6.03 7.20
CA PHE A 76 -6.45 7.46 7.52
C PHE A 76 -7.85 8.06 7.48
N ASP A 77 -8.12 9.03 8.35
CA ASP A 77 -9.38 9.78 8.35
C ASP A 77 -9.47 10.71 7.13
N SER A 78 -8.32 11.24 6.70
CA SER A 78 -8.14 11.95 5.43
C SER A 78 -6.92 11.43 4.67
N ILE A 79 -7.12 11.11 3.39
CA ILE A 79 -6.03 10.71 2.48
C ILE A 79 -5.44 11.89 1.68
N SER A 80 -5.99 13.09 1.85
CA SER A 80 -5.57 14.27 1.08
C SER A 80 -4.10 14.61 1.38
N GLY A 81 -3.29 14.75 0.33
CA GLY A 81 -1.87 15.11 0.45
C GLY A 81 -0.95 13.97 0.93
N LEU A 82 -1.46 12.76 1.14
CA LEU A 82 -0.63 11.60 1.53
C LEU A 82 -0.03 10.86 0.34
N GLY A 83 -0.58 11.02 -0.86
CA GLY A 83 -0.07 10.36 -2.06
C GLY A 83 1.34 10.80 -2.40
N GLY A 84 2.22 9.84 -2.68
CA GLY A 84 3.62 10.07 -3.00
C GLY A 84 4.50 10.35 -1.79
N LEU A 85 4.04 10.09 -0.55
CA LEU A 85 4.84 10.33 0.67
C LEU A 85 6.20 9.62 0.62
N CYS A 86 6.26 8.40 0.10
CA CYS A 86 7.51 7.65 -0.03
C CYS A 86 8.50 8.21 -1.06
N ASN A 87 8.05 9.12 -1.94
CA ASN A 87 8.93 9.83 -2.88
C ASN A 87 9.70 10.99 -2.23
N LEU A 88 9.32 11.40 -1.01
CA LEU A 88 10.03 12.45 -0.27
C LEU A 88 11.31 11.92 0.36
N ALA A 89 12.21 12.81 0.80
CA ALA A 89 13.38 12.40 1.56
C ALA A 89 12.97 11.86 2.94
N PRO A 90 13.74 10.93 3.56
CA PRO A 90 13.36 10.34 4.85
C PRO A 90 13.00 11.35 5.95
N SER A 91 13.71 12.49 6.02
CA SER A 91 13.45 13.56 7.00
C SER A 91 12.14 14.33 6.79
N GLU A 92 11.47 14.14 5.65
CA GLU A 92 10.23 14.82 5.27
C GLU A 92 9.02 13.86 5.33
N ARG A 93 9.27 12.58 5.58
CA ARG A 93 8.25 11.53 5.65
C ARG A 93 7.62 11.49 7.03
N SER A 94 6.55 12.25 7.20
CA SER A 94 5.84 12.30 8.48
C SER A 94 4.33 12.14 8.31
N LEU A 95 3.72 11.54 9.33
CA LEU A 95 2.27 11.41 9.45
C LEU A 95 1.80 12.06 10.75
N LEU A 96 0.69 12.78 10.69
CA LEU A 96 0.02 13.27 11.88
C LEU A 96 -0.70 12.12 12.57
N PHE A 97 -0.39 11.88 13.85
CA PHE A 97 -1.04 10.82 14.64
C PHE A 97 -2.57 10.98 14.64
N SER A 98 -3.07 12.21 14.73
CA SER A 98 -4.50 12.52 14.75
C SER A 98 -5.23 12.23 13.43
N ASN A 99 -4.51 11.92 12.34
CA ASN A 99 -5.11 11.55 11.07
C ASN A 99 -5.09 10.02 10.85
N ILE A 100 -4.43 9.26 11.73
CA ILE A 100 -4.39 7.81 11.68
C ILE A 100 -5.57 7.29 12.49
N ASN A 101 -6.40 6.45 11.87
CA ASN A 101 -7.59 5.94 12.51
C ASN A 101 -7.26 5.07 13.73
N SER A 102 -8.02 5.25 14.82
CA SER A 102 -7.83 4.52 16.08
C SER A 102 -8.26 3.05 16.01
N GLU A 103 -9.04 2.66 15.00
CA GLU A 103 -9.35 1.25 14.74
C GLU A 103 -8.26 0.62 13.87
N SER A 104 -7.83 -0.59 14.23
CA SER A 104 -6.84 -1.37 13.50
C SER A 104 -7.40 -2.70 13.04
N CYS A 105 -6.83 -3.18 11.95
CA CYS A 105 -6.88 -4.57 11.55
C CYS A 105 -5.57 -5.22 11.97
N ASP A 106 -5.61 -6.01 13.04
CA ASP A 106 -4.40 -6.55 13.69
C ASP A 106 -4.08 -7.97 13.18
N LEU A 107 -2.80 -8.24 12.97
CA LEU A 107 -2.26 -9.54 12.59
C LEU A 107 -1.06 -9.88 13.47
N GLU A 108 -0.90 -11.16 13.79
CA GLU A 108 0.34 -11.69 14.36
C GLU A 108 1.12 -12.43 13.27
N LEU A 109 2.34 -11.96 12.98
CA LEU A 109 3.20 -12.56 11.97
C LEU A 109 4.20 -13.51 12.64
N PHE A 110 4.04 -14.80 12.36
CA PHE A 110 4.94 -15.84 12.86
C PHE A 110 6.07 -16.10 11.87
N ARG A 111 7.27 -16.32 12.40
CA ARG A 111 8.44 -16.66 11.60
C ARG A 111 8.41 -18.13 11.22
N LEU A 112 8.40 -18.41 9.92
CA LEU A 112 8.55 -19.74 9.34
C LEU A 112 9.97 -19.89 8.81
N LEU A 113 10.54 -21.10 8.89
CA LEU A 113 11.97 -21.33 8.67
C LEU A 113 12.33 -21.70 7.22
N GLU A 114 11.45 -22.41 6.50
CA GLU A 114 11.77 -22.93 5.17
C GLU A 114 10.59 -22.77 4.18
N PRO A 115 10.67 -21.82 3.24
CA PRO A 115 11.63 -20.70 3.21
C PRO A 115 11.41 -19.74 4.39
N VAL A 116 12.46 -18.98 4.75
CA VAL A 116 12.35 -17.96 5.81
C VAL A 116 11.34 -16.90 5.38
N ARG A 117 10.22 -16.82 6.10
CA ARG A 117 9.15 -15.82 5.87
C ARG A 117 8.42 -15.50 7.16
N TYR A 118 7.81 -14.31 7.23
CA TYR A 118 6.91 -13.91 8.31
C TYR A 118 5.48 -13.94 7.78
N SER A 119 4.59 -14.69 8.42
CA SER A 119 3.24 -14.87 7.92
C SER A 119 2.21 -14.89 9.02
N GLY A 120 1.04 -14.30 8.75
CA GLY A 120 -0.05 -14.23 9.69
C GLY A 120 -1.37 -13.92 9.01
N THR A 121 -2.45 -14.09 9.76
CA THR A 121 -3.82 -13.76 9.37
C THR A 121 -4.61 -13.31 10.58
N ASN A 122 -5.62 -12.47 10.36
CA ASN A 122 -6.62 -12.10 11.37
C ASN A 122 -7.88 -13.00 11.32
N SER A 123 -7.83 -14.10 10.58
CA SER A 123 -8.87 -15.13 10.54
C SER A 123 -9.03 -15.81 11.92
N PRO A 124 -10.25 -16.24 12.30
CA PRO A 124 -11.50 -16.17 11.53
C PRO A 124 -12.28 -14.86 11.74
N ASP A 125 -11.91 -14.06 12.73
CA ASP A 125 -12.73 -12.92 13.18
C ASP A 125 -12.72 -11.76 12.18
N GLY A 126 -11.57 -11.52 11.54
CA GLY A 126 -11.43 -10.42 10.59
C GLY A 126 -11.44 -9.04 11.27
N CYS A 127 -11.67 -8.01 10.47
CA CYS A 127 -11.84 -6.63 10.94
C CYS A 127 -12.87 -5.90 10.07
N PRO A 128 -13.63 -4.92 10.58
CA PRO A 128 -14.51 -4.11 9.75
C PRO A 128 -13.74 -3.36 8.65
N ALA A 129 -14.27 -3.31 7.43
CA ALA A 129 -13.66 -2.52 6.37
C ALA A 129 -13.81 -1.02 6.67
N ALA A 130 -12.72 -0.26 6.56
CA ALA A 130 -12.72 1.18 6.79
C ALA A 130 -13.73 1.96 5.91
N SER A 131 -14.04 1.46 4.72
CA SER A 131 -15.03 2.07 3.82
C SER A 131 -16.48 1.69 4.13
N ASN A 132 -16.70 0.59 4.85
CA ASN A 132 -18.02 0.08 5.15
C ASN A 132 -17.96 -0.95 6.29
N ALA A 133 -18.46 -0.58 7.47
CA ALA A 133 -18.47 -1.45 8.66
C ALA A 133 -19.33 -2.72 8.51
N PHE A 134 -20.19 -2.82 7.49
CA PHE A 134 -20.93 -4.05 7.17
C PHE A 134 -20.08 -5.10 6.45
N ILE A 135 -18.91 -4.72 5.95
CA ILE A 135 -17.96 -5.63 5.31
C ILE A 135 -16.93 -6.05 6.35
N THR A 136 -16.77 -7.35 6.54
CA THR A 136 -15.66 -7.92 7.33
C THR A 136 -14.52 -8.29 6.40
N VAL A 137 -13.29 -7.92 6.75
CA VAL A 137 -12.08 -8.21 5.99
C VAL A 137 -11.22 -9.20 6.74
N ILE A 138 -10.93 -10.33 6.09
CA ILE A 138 -9.91 -11.27 6.54
C ILE A 138 -8.67 -11.04 5.67
N SER A 139 -7.59 -10.61 6.31
CA SER A 139 -6.30 -10.37 5.69
C SER A 139 -5.34 -11.52 6.01
N THR A 140 -4.57 -11.93 5.01
CA THR A 140 -3.42 -12.82 5.15
C THR A 140 -2.21 -12.13 4.52
N LEU A 141 -1.10 -12.09 5.26
CA LEU A 141 0.14 -11.49 4.81
C LEU A 141 1.28 -12.50 4.96
N SER A 142 2.17 -12.54 3.99
CA SER A 142 3.40 -13.33 4.01
C SER A 142 4.53 -12.48 3.40
N ILE A 143 5.53 -12.16 4.23
CA ILE A 143 6.67 -11.30 3.86
C ILE A 143 7.93 -12.16 3.85
N GLN A 144 8.64 -12.12 2.73
CA GLN A 144 9.96 -12.69 2.55
C GLN A 144 10.86 -11.69 1.81
N GLU A 145 12.17 -11.96 1.76
CA GLU A 145 13.17 -11.00 1.28
C GLU A 145 12.83 -10.33 -0.07
N ASN A 146 12.34 -11.10 -1.04
CA ASN A 146 12.07 -10.64 -2.41
C ASN A 146 10.60 -10.81 -2.84
N LYS A 147 9.67 -10.98 -1.88
CA LYS A 147 8.26 -11.21 -2.21
C LYS A 147 7.36 -10.84 -1.03
N ILE A 148 6.26 -10.17 -1.33
CA ILE A 148 5.15 -9.96 -0.40
C ILE A 148 3.91 -10.62 -1.01
N GLU A 149 3.37 -11.61 -0.33
CA GLU A 149 2.08 -12.21 -0.70
C GLU A 149 1.02 -11.62 0.21
N SER A 150 -0.03 -11.07 -0.40
CA SER A 150 -1.13 -10.42 0.31
C SER A 150 -2.46 -10.93 -0.23
N LEU A 151 -3.37 -11.25 0.69
CA LEU A 151 -4.73 -11.63 0.38
C LEU A 151 -5.66 -10.91 1.34
N ASP A 152 -6.56 -10.09 0.78
CA ASP A 152 -7.68 -9.50 1.52
C ASP A 152 -8.98 -10.12 1.00
N LEU A 153 -9.68 -10.85 1.86
CA LEU A 153 -11.00 -11.42 1.59
C LEU A 153 -12.05 -10.51 2.23
N GLY A 154 -13.07 -10.12 1.47
CA GLY A 154 -14.18 -9.32 1.98
C GLY A 154 -15.45 -10.13 2.10
N PHE A 155 -16.19 -9.96 3.19
CA PHE A 155 -17.40 -10.70 3.49
C PHE A 155 -18.56 -9.78 3.88
N VAL A 156 -19.77 -10.13 3.44
CA VAL A 156 -21.04 -9.59 3.96
C VAL A 156 -21.83 -10.77 4.57
N GLY A 157 -21.83 -10.86 5.90
CA GLY A 157 -22.21 -12.10 6.58
C GLY A 157 -21.23 -13.22 6.21
N GLU A 158 -21.75 -14.38 5.82
CA GLU A 158 -20.93 -15.52 5.36
C GLU A 158 -20.55 -15.44 3.87
N ASN A 159 -21.08 -14.47 3.12
CA ASN A 159 -20.88 -14.38 1.68
C ASN A 159 -19.59 -13.60 1.36
N GLN A 160 -18.63 -14.25 0.71
CA GLN A 160 -17.44 -13.60 0.17
C GLN A 160 -17.80 -12.73 -1.04
N ILE A 161 -17.37 -11.47 -1.03
CA ILE A 161 -17.64 -10.47 -2.09
C ILE A 161 -16.39 -10.05 -2.89
N PHE A 162 -15.19 -10.28 -2.36
CA PHE A 162 -13.91 -10.12 -3.08
C PHE A 162 -12.81 -10.99 -2.45
N GLY A 163 -11.70 -11.20 -3.16
CA GLY A 163 -10.60 -12.00 -2.62
C GLY A 163 -9.56 -12.48 -3.63
N THR A 164 -8.88 -11.54 -4.30
CA THR A 164 -7.81 -11.90 -5.25
C THR A 164 -6.46 -11.91 -4.52
N PRO A 165 -5.75 -13.05 -4.45
CA PRO A 165 -4.38 -13.08 -3.92
C PRO A 165 -3.44 -12.28 -4.81
N ILE A 166 -2.63 -11.42 -4.23
CA ILE A 166 -1.65 -10.61 -4.95
C ILE A 166 -0.25 -10.98 -4.50
N THR A 167 0.62 -11.23 -5.47
CA THR A 167 2.06 -11.43 -5.24
C THR A 167 2.83 -10.22 -5.72
N PHE A 168 3.43 -9.50 -4.79
CA PHE A 168 4.31 -8.37 -5.07
C PHE A 168 5.77 -8.80 -5.06
N THR A 169 6.53 -8.35 -6.04
CA THR A 169 7.99 -8.49 -6.10
C THR A 169 8.65 -7.11 -6.13
N PRO A 170 9.86 -6.94 -5.56
CA PRO A 170 10.59 -5.69 -5.63
C PRO A 170 10.76 -5.20 -7.07
N VAL A 171 10.60 -3.90 -7.30
CA VAL A 171 10.98 -3.27 -8.56
C VAL A 171 12.49 -3.05 -8.52
N ASN A 172 13.25 -3.87 -9.24
CA ASN A 172 14.67 -3.60 -9.44
C ASN A 172 14.82 -2.37 -10.33
N GLU A 173 15.61 -1.38 -9.92
CA GLU A 173 15.89 -0.17 -10.74
C GLU A 173 16.48 -0.47 -12.12
N SER A 174 16.84 -1.74 -12.41
CA SER A 174 17.34 -2.21 -13.70
C SER A 174 16.29 -2.81 -14.65
N SER A 175 15.01 -2.90 -14.28
CA SER A 175 13.97 -3.24 -15.26
C SER A 175 13.33 -1.97 -15.80
N SER A 176 13.78 -1.56 -16.97
CA SER A 176 13.29 -0.42 -17.74
C SER A 176 11.77 -0.42 -17.90
N VAL A 177 11.04 0.16 -16.95
CA VAL A 177 9.73 0.78 -17.20
C VAL A 177 9.97 2.20 -17.73
N THR A 178 10.92 2.32 -18.65
CA THR A 178 11.20 3.53 -19.42
C THR A 178 10.46 3.39 -20.75
N GLY A 179 9.12 3.40 -20.68
CA GLY A 179 8.34 3.18 -21.88
C GLY A 179 6.85 3.10 -21.61
N LEU A 180 6.26 4.20 -21.13
CA LEU A 180 4.88 4.65 -21.41
C LEU A 180 4.41 5.81 -20.51
N ILE A 181 5.28 6.79 -20.22
CA ILE A 181 4.83 8.10 -19.75
C ILE A 181 5.54 9.20 -20.55
N THR A 182 5.35 9.20 -21.87
CA THR A 182 5.42 10.43 -22.66
C THR A 182 4.00 10.93 -22.84
N LEU A 183 3.51 11.70 -21.87
CA LEU A 183 2.33 12.53 -22.09
C LEU A 183 2.65 13.48 -23.25
N PHE A 184 1.91 13.32 -24.34
CA PHE A 184 1.83 14.27 -25.44
C PHE A 184 1.35 15.63 -24.92
N ILE A 185 2.28 16.53 -24.57
CA ILE A 185 2.00 17.96 -24.64
C ILE A 185 2.31 18.38 -26.07
N MET A 186 1.39 18.10 -26.98
CA MET A 186 1.38 18.74 -28.29
C MET A 186 0.92 20.19 -28.07
N GLY A 187 1.90 21.06 -27.80
CA GLY A 187 1.71 22.50 -27.79
C GLY A 187 1.30 22.98 -29.17
N THR A 188 0.02 23.25 -29.37
CA THR A 188 -0.46 24.03 -30.52
C THR A 188 -0.07 25.49 -30.31
N ALA A 189 1.13 25.84 -30.79
CA ALA A 189 1.57 27.22 -30.91
C ALA A 189 0.80 27.92 -32.04
N PHE A 190 -0.40 28.43 -31.77
CA PHE A 190 -1.02 29.44 -32.64
C PHE A 190 -0.48 30.84 -32.28
N LYS A 191 0.56 31.26 -32.99
CA LYS A 191 0.92 32.67 -33.13
C LYS A 191 -0.19 33.38 -33.91
N ILE A 192 -0.91 34.31 -33.29
CA ILE A 192 -1.62 35.36 -34.02
C ILE A 192 -0.98 36.71 -33.67
N LYS A 193 -0.51 37.34 -34.75
CA LYS A 193 0.31 38.53 -34.86
C LYS A 193 -0.48 39.77 -34.41
N LYS A 194 0.05 40.54 -33.45
CA LYS A 194 -0.41 41.93 -33.18
C LYS A 194 -0.07 42.78 -34.41
N SER A 195 -1.08 43.34 -35.06
CA SER A 195 -0.93 44.44 -36.02
C SER A 195 -1.08 45.75 -35.25
N THR A 196 0.01 46.51 -35.18
CA THR A 196 0.02 47.86 -34.62
C THR A 196 -0.19 48.84 -35.77
N ARG A 197 -1.20 49.71 -35.65
CA ARG A 197 -1.34 50.95 -36.43
C ARG A 197 -0.19 51.89 -36.09
N VAL A 198 0.48 52.43 -37.12
CA VAL A 198 0.59 53.88 -37.42
C VAL A 198 0.75 53.99 -38.93
#